data_AF-A0A2M7K3V3-F1
#
_entry.id   AF-A0A2M7K3V3-F1
#
_cell.length_a   1.000
_cell.length_b   1.000
_cell.length_c   1.000
_cell.angle_alpha   90.00
_cell.angle_beta   90.00
_cell.angle_gamma   90.00
#
_symmetry.space_group_name_H-M   'P 1'
#
loop_
_entity.id
_entity.type
_entity.pdbx_description
1 polymer ?
#
loop_
_entity_poly.entity_id
_entity_poly.type
_entity_poly.pdbx_seq_one_letter_code
_entity_poly.pdbx_strand_id
1 'polypeptide(L)' 'MLTLNAILKEIKDVPVNRLEELYQFVHSLTSKTIQNENLRKKILSFGGAFSDMSSNDYSDFIDHTKKVRIKLFDRNIDL' A
#
# COMPACT_ATOMS: atom_id res chain seq x y z
N MET A 1 26.12 -13.89 6.71
CA MET A 1 25.15 -13.83 5.59
C MET A 1 24.01 -14.75 5.95
N LEU A 2 22.77 -14.26 5.91
CA LEU A 2 21.60 -15.11 6.06
C LEU A 2 21.54 -16.07 4.87
N THR A 3 21.61 -17.37 5.13
CA THR A 3 21.45 -18.41 4.10
C THR A 3 20.02 -18.94 4.16
N LEU A 4 19.49 -19.44 3.03
CA LEU A 4 18.14 -20.03 2.98
C LEU A 4 17.97 -21.13 4.03
N ASN A 5 19.01 -21.93 4.28
CA ASN A 5 18.99 -23.00 5.27
C ASN A 5 18.87 -22.48 6.71
N ALA A 6 19.48 -21.33 7.02
CA ALA A 6 19.34 -20.69 8.34
C ALA A 6 17.92 -20.18 8.56
N ILE A 7 17.33 -19.55 7.54
CA ILE A 7 15.96 -19.02 7.57
C ILE A 7 14.94 -20.17 7.75
N LEU A 8 15.09 -21.26 7.00
CA LEU A 8 14.20 -22.42 7.10
C LEU A 8 14.27 -23.10 8.48
N LYS A 9 15.45 -23.09 9.10
CA LYS A 9 15.62 -23.63 10.46
C LYS A 9 14.86 -22.79 11.47
N GLU A 10 15.00 -21.46 11.42
CA GLU A 10 14.28 -20.55 12.32
C GLU A 10 12.76 -20.57 12.13
N ILE A 11 12.28 -20.68 10.88
CA ILE A 11 10.85 -20.83 10.60
C ILE A 11 10.28 -22.12 11.20
N LYS A 12 11.06 -23.21 11.22
CA LYS A 12 10.65 -24.49 11.79
C LYS A 12 10.49 -24.44 13.31
N ASP A 13 11.23 -23.55 13.97
CA ASP A 13 11.19 -23.37 15.43
C ASP A 13 10.05 -22.43 15.88
N VAL A 14 9.25 -21.90 14.96
CA VAL A 14 8.09 -21.06 15.26
C VAL A 14 6.98 -21.89 15.92
N PRO A 15 6.45 -21.46 17.08
CA PRO A 15 5.39 -22.20 17.76
C PRO A 15 4.09 -22.18 16.92
N VAL A 16 3.33 -23.29 17.00
CA VAL A 16 2.15 -23.55 16.16
C VAL A 16 1.12 -22.42 16.21
N ASN A 17 0.95 -21.80 17.38
CA ASN A 17 0.01 -20.69 17.59
C ASN A 17 0.39 -19.39 16.85
N ARG A 18 1.59 -19.29 16.28
CA ARG A 18 2.05 -18.13 15.49
C ARG A 18 2.19 -18.43 14.00
N LEU A 19 1.88 -19.66 13.56
CA LEU A 19 2.00 -20.05 12.15
C LEU A 19 1.05 -19.23 11.26
N GLU A 20 -0.15 -18.90 11.74
CA GLU A 20 -1.13 -18.05 11.03
C GLU A 20 -0.55 -16.65 10.77
N GLU A 21 -0.02 -16.00 11.82
CA GLU A 21 0.61 -14.68 11.72
C GLU A 21 1.83 -14.69 10.79
N LEU A 22 2.67 -15.72 10.91
CA LEU A 22 3.82 -15.93 10.04
C LEU A 22 3.39 -16.10 8.57
N TYR A 23 2.35 -16.90 8.33
CA TYR A 23 1.80 -17.12 6.99
C TYR A 23 1.31 -15.83 6.36
N GLN A 24 0.54 -15.03 7.09
CA GLN A 24 0.05 -13.72 6.64
C GLN A 24 1.22 -12.76 6.37
N PHE A 25 2.21 -12.72 7.25
CA PHE A 25 3.39 -11.88 7.09
C PHE A 25 4.18 -12.26 5.83
N VAL A 26 4.49 -13.54 5.64
CA VAL A 26 5.19 -14.02 4.43
C VAL A 26 4.39 -13.71 3.16
N HIS A 27 3.07 -13.87 3.19
CA HIS A 27 2.19 -13.49 2.07
C HIS A 27 2.18 -12.00 1.78
N SER A 28 2.26 -11.15 2.81
CA SER A 28 2.38 -9.70 2.63
C SER A 28 3.71 -9.30 1.95
N LEU A 29 4.80 -9.98 2.31
CA LEU A 29 6.12 -9.77 1.71
C LEU A 29 6.20 -10.27 0.27
N THR A 30 5.42 -11.30 -0.04
CA THR A 30 5.31 -11.87 -1.39
C THR A 30 4.12 -11.32 -2.16
N SER A 31 3.68 -10.09 -1.86
CA SER A 31 2.66 -9.39 -2.64
C SER A 31 3.07 -9.41 -4.11
N LYS A 32 2.55 -10.42 -4.82
CA LYS A 32 2.49 -10.44 -6.25
C LYS A 32 1.46 -9.37 -6.53
N THR A 33 1.88 -8.11 -6.64
CA THR A 33 1.19 -7.18 -7.51
C THR A 33 1.29 -7.80 -8.89
N ILE A 34 0.38 -8.73 -9.17
CA ILE A 34 0.22 -9.31 -10.49
C ILE A 34 -0.15 -8.10 -11.32
N GLN A 35 0.81 -7.60 -12.10
CA GLN A 35 0.54 -6.61 -13.12
C GLN A 35 -0.27 -7.31 -14.20
N ASN A 36 -1.55 -7.52 -13.91
CA ASN A 36 -2.49 -8.02 -14.89
C ASN A 36 -3.00 -6.85 -15.72
N GLU A 37 -3.36 -7.15 -16.95
CA GLU A 37 -3.81 -6.13 -17.90
C GLU A 37 -5.08 -5.42 -17.41
N ASN A 38 -5.92 -6.10 -16.61
CA ASN A 38 -7.14 -5.52 -16.02
C ASN A 38 -6.83 -4.45 -14.98
N LEU A 39 -5.80 -4.64 -14.15
CA LEU A 39 -5.32 -3.69 -13.15
C LEU A 39 -4.71 -2.48 -13.84
N ARG A 40 -3.92 -2.71 -14.90
CA ARG A 40 -3.40 -1.62 -15.74
C ARG A 40 -4.54 -0.82 -16.39
N LYS A 41 -5.52 -1.49 -17.00
CA LYS A 41 -6.72 -0.83 -17.58
C LYS A 41 -7.50 -0.05 -16.52
N LYS A 42 -7.65 -0.61 -15.32
CA LYS A 42 -8.31 0.07 -14.19
C LYS A 42 -7.54 1.31 -13.74
N ILE A 43 -6.21 1.24 -13.59
CA ILE A 43 -5.37 2.40 -13.26
C ILE A 43 -5.49 3.49 -14.34
N LEU A 44 -5.41 3.11 -15.61
CA LEU A 44 -5.54 4.03 -16.74
C LEU A 44 -6.94 4.64 -16.84
N SER A 45 -7.99 3.91 -16.45
CA SER A 45 -9.37 4.42 -16.40
C SER A 45 -9.51 5.61 -15.45
N PHE A 46 -8.68 5.69 -14.40
CA PHE A 46 -8.64 6.84 -13.50
C PHE A 46 -7.79 8.01 -14.04
N GLY A 47 -6.91 7.76 -15.02
CA GLY A 47 -6.06 8.80 -15.62
C GLY A 47 -6.83 9.83 -16.45
N GLY A 48 -7.99 9.45 -16.99
CA GLY A 48 -8.90 10.35 -17.69
C GLY A 48 -9.89 11.09 -16.78
N ALA A 49 -9.92 10.81 -15.47
CA ALA A 49 -10.92 11.39 -14.56
C ALA A 49 -10.82 12.92 -14.43
N PHE A 50 -9.70 13.50 -14.85
CA PHE A 50 -9.44 14.94 -14.82
C PHE A 50 -9.32 15.55 -16.22
N SER A 51 -9.67 14.83 -17.30
CA SER A 51 -9.54 15.32 -18.68
C SER A 51 -10.38 16.56 -18.96
N ASP A 52 -11.50 16.69 -18.25
CA ASP A 52 -12.49 17.74 -18.47
C ASP A 52 -12.28 18.94 -17.55
N MET A 53 -11.27 18.89 -16.67
CA MET A 53 -10.93 19.99 -15.75
C MET A 53 -9.97 20.98 -16.40
N SER A 54 -10.19 22.26 -16.15
CA SER A 54 -9.20 23.28 -16.51
C SER A 54 -7.94 23.13 -15.66
N SER A 55 -6.81 23.65 -16.15
CA SER A 55 -5.56 23.63 -15.38
C SER A 55 -5.67 24.36 -14.04
N ASN A 56 -6.53 25.39 -13.96
CA ASN A 56 -6.78 26.13 -12.73
C ASN A 56 -7.56 25.27 -11.72
N ASP A 57 -8.66 24.63 -12.16
CA ASP A 57 -9.47 23.76 -11.29
C ASP A 57 -8.66 22.56 -10.78
N TYR A 58 -7.79 22.01 -11.63
CA TYR A 58 -6.88 20.94 -11.22
C TYR A 58 -5.88 21.43 -10.16
N SER A 59 -5.30 22.62 -10.32
CA SER A 59 -4.40 23.21 -9.33
C SER A 59 -5.09 23.41 -7.98
N ASP A 60 -6.30 23.97 -8.00
CA ASP A 60 -7.11 24.19 -6.79
C ASP A 60 -7.47 22.87 -6.10
N PHE A 61 -7.83 21.84 -6.86
CA PHE A 61 -8.07 20.49 -6.35
C PHE A 61 -6.84 19.92 -5.64
N ILE A 62 -5.66 20.05 -6.24
CA ILE A 62 -4.41 19.56 -5.66
C ILE A 62 -4.07 20.31 -4.36
N ASP A 63 -4.24 21.62 -4.33
CA ASP A 63 -3.95 22.44 -3.15
C ASP A 63 -4.94 22.19 -2.01
N HIS A 64 -6.22 22.00 -2.33
CA HIS A 64 -7.21 21.59 -1.34
C HIS A 64 -6.90 20.20 -0.77
N THR A 65 -6.56 19.25 -1.63
CA THR A 65 -6.20 17.88 -1.23
C THR A 65 -4.98 17.86 -0.30
N LYS A 66 -3.96 18.68 -0.57
CA LYS A 66 -2.79 18.83 0.32
C LYS A 66 -3.18 19.38 1.68
N LYS A 67 -3.99 20.45 1.73
CA LYS A 67 -4.45 21.07 2.99
C LYS A 67 -5.25 20.08 3.84
N VAL A 68 -6.17 19.34 3.22
CA VAL A 68 -6.98 18.31 3.90
C VAL A 68 -6.09 17.20 4.44
N ARG A 69 -5.12 16.71 3.66
CA ARG A 69 -4.18 15.69 4.11
C ARG A 69 -3.43 16.13 5.37
N ILE A 70 -2.87 17.34 5.38
CA ILE A 70 -2.16 17.87 6.55
C ILE A 70 -3.11 17.90 7.75
N LYS A 71 -4.31 18.47 7.60
CA LYS A 71 -5.30 18.57 8.68
C LYS A 71 -5.78 17.21 9.24
N LEU A 72 -5.83 16.17 8.42
CA LEU A 72 -6.23 14.83 8.85
C LEU A 72 -5.20 14.18 9.77
N PHE A 73 -3.91 14.46 9.56
CA PHE A 73 -2.80 13.93 10.36
C PHE A 73 -2.33 14.89 11.46
N ASP A 74 -2.71 16.17 11.39
CA ASP A 74 -2.53 17.18 12.43
C ASP A 74 -3.65 17.10 13.48
N ARG A 75 -3.88 15.88 13.99
CA ARG A 75 -4.79 15.66 15.12
C ARG A 75 -3.95 15.66 16.40
N ASN A 76 -4.10 16.72 17.21
CA ASN A 76 -3.73 16.65 18.62
C ASN A 76 -4.69 15.67 19.29
N ILE A 77 -4.28 14.40 19.36
CA ILE A 77 -4.95 13.39 20.15
C ILE A 77 -4.45 13.60 21.58
N ASP A 78 -5.25 14.25 22.42
CA ASP A 78 -5.08 14.16 23.87
C ASP A 78 -5.38 12.71 24.26
N LEU A 79 -4.32 11.94 24.52
CA LEU A 79 -4.37 10.56 25.02
C LEU A 79 -4.44 10.53 26.54
#